data_AF-A0AAU8DGG5-F1
#
_entry.id   AF-A0AAU8DGG5-F1
#
_cell.length_a   1.000
_cell.length_b   1.000
_cell.length_c   1.000
_cell.angle_alpha   90.00
_cell.angle_beta   90.00
_cell.angle_gamma   90.00
#
_symmetry.space_group_name_H-M   'P 1'
#
loop_
_entity.id
_entity.type
_entity.pdbx_description
1 polymer ?
#
loop_
_entity_poly.entity_id
_entity_poly.type
_entity_poly.pdbx_seq_one_letter_code
_entity_poly.pdbx_strand_id
1 'polypeptide(L)' 'MIEDEIVLGKEIDPETFRIDMASELCTALAALDAPRELLEIVGSWGDTMDDDETLRHLRSYNQSGTFYSKIICQS' A
#
# COMPACT_ATOMS: atom_id res chain seq x y z
N MET A 1 -32.09 13.26 14.50
CA MET A 1 -31.70 12.49 13.30
C MET A 1 -30.87 13.47 12.50
N ILE A 2 -29.55 13.39 12.67
CA ILE A 2 -28.62 14.36 12.06
C ILE A 2 -28.50 13.95 10.61
N GLU A 3 -28.75 14.92 9.74
CA GLU A 3 -28.79 14.79 8.30
C GLU A 3 -27.44 14.29 7.81
N ASP A 4 -27.45 13.18 7.05
CA ASP A 4 -26.32 12.73 6.25
C ASP A 4 -26.02 13.82 5.21
N GLU A 5 -25.18 14.78 5.60
CA GLU A 5 -24.62 15.77 4.71
C GLU A 5 -23.62 15.04 3.80
N ILE A 6 -24.15 14.54 2.69
CA ILE A 6 -23.37 14.05 1.55
C ILE A 6 -22.57 15.25 1.03
N VAL A 7 -21.32 15.35 1.48
CA VAL A 7 -20.38 16.35 1.00
C VAL A 7 -20.23 16.17 -0.52
N LEU A 8 -20.77 17.14 -1.25
CA LEU A 8 -20.67 17.23 -2.71
C LEU A 8 -19.21 17.09 -3.15
N GLY A 9 -19.03 16.23 -4.16
CA GLY A 9 -17.75 15.82 -4.69
C GLY A 9 -16.80 16.97 -5.01
N LYS A 10 -15.66 16.98 -4.32
CA LYS A 10 -14.41 17.21 -5.02
C LYS A 10 -14.20 16.00 -5.91
N GLU A 11 -14.00 16.23 -7.21
CA GLU A 11 -13.39 15.25 -8.08
C GLU A 11 -12.02 14.95 -7.46
N ILE A 12 -11.94 13.87 -6.67
CA ILE A 12 -10.68 13.46 -6.07
C ILE A 12 -9.90 12.87 -7.21
N ASP A 13 -8.83 13.56 -7.55
CA ASP A 13 -7.85 13.05 -8.49
C ASP A 13 -7.46 11.60 -8.07
N PRO A 14 -7.58 10.62 -8.97
CA PRO A 14 -7.36 9.21 -8.63
C PRO A 14 -5.99 8.93 -8.02
N GLU A 15 -4.98 9.73 -8.36
CA GLU A 15 -3.64 9.64 -7.77
C GLU A 15 -3.67 10.11 -6.31
N THR A 16 -4.28 11.25 -6.02
CA THR A 16 -4.50 11.74 -4.66
C THR A 16 -5.25 10.72 -3.79
N PHE A 17 -6.30 10.09 -4.34
CA PHE A 17 -7.05 9.04 -3.64
C PHE A 17 -6.19 7.82 -3.31
N ARG A 18 -5.30 7.40 -4.23
CA ARG A 18 -4.37 6.28 -3.99
C ARG A 18 -3.32 6.62 -2.95
N ILE A 19 -2.80 7.85 -2.94
CA ILE A 19 -1.84 8.33 -1.94
C ILE A 19 -2.48 8.29 -0.54
N ASP A 20 -3.72 8.79 -0.41
CA ASP A 20 -4.46 8.77 0.86
C ASP A 20 -4.68 7.33 1.36
N MET A 21 -5.08 6.42 0.46
CA MET A 21 -5.21 5.00 0.80
C MET A 21 -3.88 4.38 1.23
N ALA A 22 -2.78 4.68 0.54
CA ALA A 22 -1.45 4.16 0.89
C ALA A 22 -1.00 4.65 2.28
N SER A 23 -1.30 5.90 2.62
CA SER A 23 -1.00 6.50 3.93
C SER A 23 -1.75 5.80 5.07
N GLU A 24 -3.07 5.60 4.90
CA GLU A 24 -3.91 4.90 5.88
C GLU A 24 -3.49 3.44 6.05
N LEU A 25 -3.16 2.75 4.95
CA LEU A 25 -2.65 1.38 4.99
C LEU A 25 -1.30 1.30 5.70
N CYS A 26 -0.38 2.23 5.45
CA CYS A 26 0.90 2.28 6.15
C CYS A 26 0.69 2.44 7.67
N THR A 27 -0.23 3.31 8.07
CA THR A 27 -0.54 3.56 9.48
C THR A 27 -1.11 2.30 10.16
N ALA A 28 -2.08 1.65 9.52
CA ALA A 28 -2.68 0.42 10.04
C ALA A 28 -1.67 -0.73 10.14
N LEU A 29 -0.82 -0.92 9.13
CA LEU A 29 0.21 -1.95 9.11
C LEU A 29 1.28 -1.71 10.18
N ALA A 30 1.72 -0.45 10.36
CA ALA A 30 2.65 -0.10 11.42
C ALA A 30 2.08 -0.38 12.82
N ALA A 31 0.79 -0.12 13.03
CA ALA A 31 0.11 -0.40 14.30
C ALA A 31 0.00 -1.91 14.61
N LEU A 32 0.02 -2.75 13.58
CA LEU A 32 0.01 -4.21 13.69
C LEU A 32 1.41 -4.83 13.80
N ASP A 33 2.46 -4.02 13.91
CA ASP A 33 3.86 -4.45 13.85
C ASP A 33 4.15 -5.27 12.56
N ALA A 34 3.50 -4.87 11.46
CA ALA A 34 3.65 -5.56 10.20
C ALA A 34 5.08 -5.41 9.65
N PRO A 35 5.62 -6.45 9.00
CA PRO A 35 6.98 -6.39 8.46
C PRO A 35 7.18 -5.25 7.47
N ARG A 36 8.35 -4.59 7.56
CA ARG A 36 8.75 -3.43 6.75
C ARG A 36 8.55 -3.64 5.25
N GLU A 37 8.77 -4.85 4.78
CA GLU A 37 8.56 -5.24 3.38
C GLU A 37 7.13 -4.95 2.89
N LEU A 38 6.11 -5.14 3.71
CA LEU A 38 4.73 -4.83 3.36
C LEU A 38 4.47 -3.33 3.27
N LEU A 39 5.14 -2.53 4.11
CA LEU A 39 5.05 -1.07 4.07
C LEU A 39 5.69 -0.50 2.79
N GLU A 40 6.78 -1.10 2.32
CA GLU A 40 7.48 -0.68 1.10
C GLU A 40 6.67 -0.97 -0.19
N ILE A 41 5.90 -2.05 -0.19
CA ILE A 41 4.95 -2.35 -1.29
C ILE A 41 3.87 -1.27 -1.35
N VAL A 42 3.27 -0.92 -0.21
CA VAL A 42 2.20 0.08 -0.13
C VAL A 42 2.70 1.48 -0.52
N GLY A 43 3.92 1.85 -0.11
CA GLY A 43 4.53 3.13 -0.48
C GLY A 43 4.93 3.26 -1.95
N SER A 44 5.21 2.16 -2.65
CA SER A 44 5.64 2.17 -4.07
C SER A 44 4.48 2.14 -5.07
N TRP A 45 3.27 1.82 -4.62
CA TRP A 45 2.05 1.68 -5.43
C TRP A 45 1.65 2.95 -6.21
N GLY A 46 2.17 4.12 -5.81
CA GLY A 46 1.91 5.40 -6.48
C GLY A 46 2.99 5.86 -7.48
N ASP A 47 4.27 5.55 -7.23
CA ASP A 47 5.39 6.26 -7.87
C ASP A 47 6.12 5.42 -8.94
N THR A 48 6.21 4.10 -8.76
CA THR A 48 6.98 3.22 -9.65
C THR A 48 6.37 1.84 -9.90
N MET A 49 5.24 1.51 -9.27
CA MET A 49 4.66 0.18 -9.29
C MET A 49 3.18 0.23 -9.67
N ASP A 50 2.77 -0.52 -10.70
CA ASP A 50 1.36 -0.65 -11.08
C ASP A 50 0.62 -1.69 -10.20
N ASP A 51 -0.69 -1.83 -10.43
CA ASP A 51 -1.56 -2.72 -9.66
C ASP A 51 -1.15 -4.20 -9.80
N ASP A 52 -0.72 -4.62 -10.99
CA ASP A 52 -0.31 -6.00 -11.28
C ASP A 52 1.02 -6.34 -10.58
N GLU A 53 1.99 -5.43 -10.61
CA GLU A 53 3.27 -5.56 -9.95
C GLU A 53 3.08 -5.60 -8.42
N THR A 54 2.21 -4.74 -7.88
CA THR A 54 1.80 -4.73 -6.47
C THR A 54 1.20 -6.08 -6.05
N LEU A 55 0.26 -6.60 -6.83
CA LEU A 55 -0.40 -7.88 -6.55
C LEU A 55 0.59 -9.05 -6.54
N ARG A 56 1.57 -9.05 -7.45
CA ARG A 56 2.61 -10.08 -7.53
C ARG A 56 3.54 -10.04 -6.30
N HIS A 57 3.94 -8.86 -5.82
CA HIS A 57 4.75 -8.75 -4.59
C HIS A 57 4.00 -9.24 -3.35
N LEU A 58 2.72 -8.89 -3.20
CA LEU A 58 1.88 -9.40 -2.11
C LEU A 58 1.74 -10.92 -2.14
N ARG A 59 1.56 -11.52 -3.32
CA ARG A 59 1.49 -12.97 -3.49
C ARG A 59 2.82 -13.64 -3.13
N SER A 60 3.95 -13.08 -3.57
CA SER A 60 5.28 -13.58 -3.21
C SER A 60 5.49 -13.53 -1.71
N TYR A 61 5.19 -12.39 -1.09
CA TYR A 61 5.30 -12.22 0.36
C TYR A 61 4.47 -13.26 1.13
N ASN A 62 3.22 -13.48 0.75
CA ASN A 62 2.35 -14.48 1.39
C ASN A 62 2.85 -15.92 1.24
N GLN A 63 3.67 -16.22 0.21
CA GLN A 63 4.21 -17.55 -0.04
C GLN A 63 5.56 -17.78 0.65
N SER A 64 6.47 -16.80 0.59
CA SER A 64 7.87 -16.94 1.05
C SER A 64 8.23 -16.11 2.27
N GLY A 65 7.33 -15.26 2.77
CA GLY A 65 7.62 -14.29 3.84
C GLY A 65 8.48 -13.11 3.38
N THR A 66 8.80 -13.06 2.09
CA THR A 66 9.54 -11.95 1.46
C THR A 66 9.14 -11.81 -0.02
N PHE A 67 9.16 -10.58 -0.54
CA PHE A 67 8.96 -10.33 -1.98
C PHE A 67 10.27 -10.16 -2.76
N TYR A 68 11.42 -10.11 -2.08
CA TYR A 68 12.71 -10.02 -2.77
C TYR A 68 13.09 -11.38 -3.39
N SER A 69 13.29 -11.39 -4.71
CA SER A 69 13.67 -12.60 -5.44
C SER A 69 15.13 -13.00 -5.25
N LYS A 70 16.00 -12.06 -4.82
CA LYS A 70 17.43 -12.29 -4.66
C LYS A 70 18.01 -11.37 -3.59
N ILE A 71 18.64 -11.97 -2.58
CA ILE A 71 19.46 -11.23 -1.62
C ILE A 71 20.78 -10.87 -2.32
N ILE A 72 21.03 -9.57 -2.52
CA ILE A 72 22.20 -9.06 -3.26
C ILE A 72 23.37 -8.74 -2.32
N CYS A 73 23.15 -8.78 -1.00
CA CYS A 73 24.18 -8.61 0.01
C CYS A 73 23.89 -9.51 1.21
N GLN A 74 24.79 -10.46 1.48
CA GLN A 74 24.87 -11.23 2.72
C GLN A 74 26.22 -10.89 3.35
N SER A 75 26.21 -10.42 4.60
CA SER A 75 27.42 -10.09 5.37
C SER A 75 28.15 -11.34 5.87
#